data_AF-A0A1Q3EJ07-F1
#
_entry.id   AF-A0A1Q3EJ07-F1
#
_cell.length_a   1.000
_cell.length_b   1.000
_cell.length_c   1.000
_cell.angle_alpha   90.00
_cell.angle_beta   90.00
_cell.angle_gamma   90.00
#
_symmetry.space_group_name_H-M   'P 1'
#
loop_
_entity.id
_entity.type
_entity.pdbx_description
1 polymer ?
#
loop_
_entity_poly.entity_id
_entity_poly.type
_entity_poly.pdbx_seq_one_letter_code
_entity_poly.pdbx_strand_id
1 'polypeptide(L)'
;MAPFPSQLVNTANISSYFSSFPVRSCELDALPTIQQALNDTIYGCTAPGSKERKKAEYRHTNPAGNLFGLSFALCEADRLGYVGKLIEFLCIVDDVMEDLPFGEACIEHAILRQALYESYDDDQYGGRAVGKMKSYLRELRMELASLNDPCTPLLLKTLDTSLRDRDSDDAEFQTLAEYIPYRKTNFDYDFVCQLVRWAMNISPKVQENLIVRSYEHTVGVIVGLTNDYFSWEMERQQPTDRIRNAVPVLMKEHSISEVQAKSMLKEIIIGEESKARELKSEVMNQTEEIFGVQLVPDTTVCKRNI
;
A
#
# COMPACT_ATOMS: atom_id res chain seq x y z
N MET A 1 3.76 20.50 3.98
CA MET A 1 2.61 21.38 4.30
C MET A 1 1.68 20.67 5.29
N ALA A 2 1.05 21.38 6.25
CA ALA A 2 0.16 20.72 7.22
C ALA A 2 -0.88 19.78 6.53
N PRO A 3 -1.19 18.60 7.10
CA PRO A 3 -2.18 17.70 6.55
C PRO A 3 -3.55 18.37 6.36
N PHE A 4 -4.34 17.84 5.43
CA PHE A 4 -5.75 18.22 5.32
C PHE A 4 -6.48 17.92 6.65
N PRO A 5 -7.48 18.73 7.03
CA PRO A 5 -8.33 18.40 8.16
C PRO A 5 -8.93 16.99 8.02
N SER A 6 -8.95 16.23 9.11
CA SER A 6 -9.56 14.91 9.13
C SER A 6 -10.56 14.76 10.26
N GLN A 7 -11.63 14.02 10.02
CA GLN A 7 -12.71 13.76 10.97
C GLN A 7 -12.81 12.28 11.31
N LEU A 8 -13.26 11.96 12.52
CA LEU A 8 -13.55 10.58 12.92
C LEU A 8 -14.73 10.04 12.11
N VAL A 9 -14.61 8.80 11.65
CA VAL A 9 -15.69 8.06 10.99
C VAL A 9 -16.34 7.13 12.02
N ASN A 10 -17.66 7.20 12.16
CA ASN A 10 -18.39 6.30 13.04
C ASN A 10 -18.61 4.94 12.34
N THR A 11 -17.89 3.92 12.81
CA THR A 11 -17.97 2.56 12.27
C THR A 11 -18.92 1.64 13.06
N ALA A 12 -19.57 2.12 14.12
CA ALA A 12 -20.37 1.29 15.02
C ALA A 12 -21.54 0.55 14.36
N ASN A 13 -22.05 1.08 13.23
CA ASN A 13 -23.18 0.50 12.50
C ASN A 13 -22.75 -0.32 11.27
N ILE A 14 -21.45 -0.56 11.07
CA ILE A 14 -20.93 -1.33 9.93
C ILE A 14 -20.71 -2.77 10.38
N SER A 15 -21.65 -3.66 10.06
CA SER A 15 -21.64 -5.06 10.55
C SER A 15 -20.43 -5.88 10.11
N SER A 16 -19.83 -5.54 8.96
CA SER A 16 -18.62 -6.18 8.44
C SER A 16 -17.33 -5.62 9.04
N TYR A 17 -17.38 -4.48 9.73
CA TYR A 17 -16.21 -3.85 10.33
C TYR A 17 -15.87 -4.54 11.65
N PHE A 18 -14.67 -5.11 11.74
CA PHE A 18 -14.19 -5.79 12.94
C PHE A 18 -12.86 -5.25 13.46
N SER A 19 -12.32 -4.20 12.83
CA SER A 19 -11.09 -3.57 13.30
C SER A 19 -11.35 -2.76 14.56
N SER A 20 -10.37 -2.78 15.45
CA SER A 20 -10.37 -2.03 16.70
C SER A 20 -9.73 -0.64 16.57
N PHE A 21 -9.15 -0.32 15.41
CA PHE A 21 -8.53 0.98 15.18
C PHE A 21 -9.58 2.07 14.89
N PRO A 22 -9.35 3.31 15.37
CA PRO A 22 -10.21 4.42 15.00
C PRO A 22 -10.00 4.80 13.52
N VAL A 23 -11.09 5.06 12.82
CA VAL A 23 -11.05 5.49 11.42
C VAL A 23 -11.16 7.00 11.35
N ARG A 24 -10.32 7.62 10.52
CA ARG A 24 -10.39 9.05 10.18
C ARG A 24 -10.48 9.20 8.67
N SER A 25 -11.14 10.25 8.21
CA SER A 25 -11.17 10.63 6.81
C SER A 25 -10.80 12.10 6.65
N CYS A 26 -9.88 12.39 5.73
CA CYS A 26 -9.62 13.75 5.24
C CYS A 26 -10.33 14.05 3.90
N GLU A 27 -11.20 13.15 3.44
CA GLU A 27 -11.77 13.18 2.09
C GLU A 27 -12.47 14.50 1.78
N LEU A 28 -13.19 15.10 2.74
CA LEU A 28 -13.96 16.33 2.51
C LEU A 28 -13.12 17.45 1.86
N ASP A 29 -11.91 17.68 2.37
CA ASP A 29 -11.01 18.73 1.87
C ASP A 29 -9.98 18.19 0.86
N ALA A 30 -9.61 16.91 0.99
CA ALA A 30 -8.58 16.30 0.15
C ALA A 30 -9.09 15.79 -1.21
N LEU A 31 -10.40 15.62 -1.38
CA LEU A 31 -10.98 14.97 -2.56
C LEU A 31 -10.52 15.57 -3.90
N PRO A 32 -10.43 16.90 -4.10
CA PRO A 32 -9.93 17.44 -5.36
C PRO A 32 -8.49 17.01 -5.68
N THR A 33 -7.63 16.98 -4.66
CA THR A 33 -6.23 16.56 -4.79
C THR A 33 -6.14 15.07 -5.13
N ILE A 34 -6.94 14.25 -4.44
CA ILE A 34 -7.01 12.81 -4.67
C ILE A 34 -7.53 12.53 -6.08
N GLN A 35 -8.64 13.16 -6.49
CA GLN A 35 -9.25 12.93 -7.79
C GLN A 35 -8.33 13.34 -8.94
N GLN A 36 -7.61 14.45 -8.79
CA GLN A 36 -6.61 14.87 -9.77
C GLN A 36 -5.51 13.82 -9.92
N ALA A 37 -4.93 13.36 -8.81
CA ALA A 37 -3.90 12.32 -8.82
C ALA A 37 -4.39 11.01 -9.45
N LEU A 38 -5.61 10.57 -9.11
CA LEU A 38 -6.22 9.38 -9.69
C LEU A 38 -6.42 9.52 -11.20
N ASN A 39 -6.99 10.63 -11.65
CA ASN A 39 -7.20 10.88 -13.07
C ASN A 39 -5.87 10.88 -13.84
N ASP A 40 -4.88 11.61 -13.35
CA ASP A 40 -3.55 11.68 -13.97
C ASP A 40 -2.94 10.30 -14.13
N THR A 41 -3.03 9.47 -13.09
CA THR A 41 -2.46 8.12 -13.06
C THR A 41 -3.22 7.16 -13.98
N ILE A 42 -4.54 7.09 -13.83
CA ILE A 42 -5.39 6.17 -14.60
C ILE A 42 -5.26 6.47 -16.09
N TYR A 43 -5.37 7.73 -16.49
CA TYR A 43 -5.34 8.09 -17.91
C TYR A 43 -3.92 8.06 -18.50
N GLY A 44 -2.90 8.35 -17.69
CA GLY A 44 -1.49 8.23 -18.07
C GLY A 44 -1.04 6.79 -18.26
N CYS A 45 -1.44 5.88 -17.38
CA CYS A 45 -0.99 4.48 -17.39
C CYS A 45 -1.77 3.58 -18.35
N THR A 46 -3.02 3.90 -18.68
CA THR A 46 -3.91 2.98 -19.40
C THR A 46 -4.33 3.49 -20.78
N ALA A 47 -4.81 2.61 -21.66
CA ALA A 47 -5.39 3.01 -22.95
C ALA A 47 -6.91 3.30 -22.84
N PRO A 48 -7.47 4.23 -23.64
CA PRO A 48 -8.91 4.46 -23.67
C PRO A 48 -9.71 3.19 -23.96
N GLY A 49 -10.71 2.92 -23.12
CA GLY A 49 -11.60 1.75 -23.26
C GLY A 49 -11.00 0.40 -22.86
N SER A 50 -9.73 0.37 -22.44
CA SER A 50 -9.03 -0.84 -21.99
C SER A 50 -9.65 -1.47 -20.74
N LYS A 51 -9.36 -2.76 -20.51
CA LYS A 51 -9.88 -3.50 -19.33
C LYS A 51 -9.31 -2.88 -18.05
N GLU A 52 -8.03 -2.56 -18.07
CA GLU A 52 -7.25 -1.99 -16.98
C GLU A 52 -7.79 -0.62 -16.57
N ARG A 53 -8.12 0.24 -17.56
CA ARG A 53 -8.76 1.53 -17.28
C ARG A 53 -10.09 1.38 -16.56
N LYS A 54 -10.96 0.48 -17.05
CA LYS A 54 -12.28 0.25 -16.46
C LYS A 54 -12.17 -0.29 -15.03
N LYS A 55 -11.24 -1.21 -14.77
CA LYS A 55 -10.96 -1.72 -13.43
C LYS A 55 -10.50 -0.59 -12.49
N ALA A 56 -9.56 0.24 -12.93
CA ALA A 56 -9.03 1.35 -12.16
C ALA A 56 -10.11 2.41 -11.84
N GLU A 57 -10.93 2.78 -12.83
CA GLU A 57 -12.09 3.67 -12.63
C GLU A 57 -13.10 3.06 -11.64
N TYR A 58 -13.42 1.77 -11.79
CA TYR A 58 -14.35 1.06 -10.92
C TYR A 58 -13.90 1.04 -9.45
N ARG A 59 -12.60 0.87 -9.19
CA ARG A 59 -12.01 0.84 -7.82
C ARG A 59 -12.43 2.05 -6.97
N HIS A 60 -12.63 3.21 -7.61
CA HIS A 60 -12.95 4.47 -6.93
C HIS A 60 -14.44 4.83 -6.95
N THR A 61 -15.31 3.88 -7.31
CA THR A 61 -16.78 4.08 -7.32
C THR A 61 -17.46 3.73 -6.00
N ASN A 62 -16.71 3.31 -4.98
CA ASN A 62 -17.26 2.91 -3.69
C ASN A 62 -17.95 4.11 -2.99
N PRO A 63 -19.27 4.05 -2.72
CA PRO A 63 -19.99 5.15 -2.10
C PRO A 63 -19.69 5.32 -0.59
N ALA A 64 -19.00 4.37 0.04
CA ALA A 64 -18.68 4.40 1.47
C ALA A 64 -17.44 5.24 1.81
N GLY A 65 -16.80 5.85 0.82
CA GLY A 65 -15.67 6.76 0.97
C GLY A 65 -14.50 6.41 0.08
N ASN A 66 -13.58 7.36 -0.05
CA ASN A 66 -12.39 7.21 -0.85
C ASN A 66 -11.24 6.56 -0.06
N LEU A 67 -10.64 5.51 -0.62
CA LEU A 67 -9.51 4.76 -0.02
C LEU A 67 -8.41 5.68 0.50
N PHE A 68 -8.04 6.71 -0.28
CA PHE A 68 -6.94 7.60 0.04
C PHE A 68 -7.28 8.57 1.16
N GLY A 69 -8.52 9.08 1.16
CA GLY A 69 -9.03 9.93 2.23
C GLY A 69 -9.05 9.21 3.58
N LEU A 70 -9.33 7.90 3.57
CA LEU A 70 -9.37 7.05 4.77
C LEU A 70 -7.98 6.58 5.23
N SER A 71 -7.08 6.26 4.29
CA SER A 71 -5.80 5.60 4.60
C SER A 71 -4.65 6.58 4.85
N PHE A 72 -4.71 7.78 4.28
CA PHE A 72 -3.59 8.73 4.24
C PHE A 72 -3.91 10.10 4.85
N ALA A 73 -4.87 10.13 5.78
CA ALA A 73 -5.39 11.35 6.40
C ALA A 73 -4.36 12.19 7.18
N LEU A 74 -3.16 11.66 7.44
CA LEU A 74 -2.08 12.35 8.15
C LEU A 74 -0.90 12.72 7.23
N CYS A 75 -0.98 12.44 5.93
CA CYS A 75 0.04 12.88 4.98
C CYS A 75 0.02 14.40 4.84
N GLU A 76 1.18 14.99 4.62
CA GLU A 76 1.30 16.42 4.32
C GLU A 76 0.51 16.72 3.03
N ALA A 77 -0.25 17.82 3.02
CA ALA A 77 -1.24 18.08 1.97
C ALA A 77 -0.62 18.19 0.56
N ASP A 78 0.60 18.71 0.47
CA ASP A 78 1.41 18.82 -0.75
C ASP A 78 2.00 17.49 -1.23
N ARG A 79 1.99 16.45 -0.38
CA ARG A 79 2.50 15.10 -0.72
C ARG A 79 1.39 14.09 -1.00
N LEU A 80 0.16 14.36 -0.56
CA LEU A 80 -0.98 13.44 -0.74
C LEU A 80 -1.26 13.11 -2.21
N GLY A 81 -1.09 14.07 -3.12
CA GLY A 81 -1.23 13.82 -4.56
C GLY A 81 -0.26 12.76 -5.08
N TYR A 82 1.00 12.79 -4.64
CA TYR A 82 2.01 11.77 -5.01
C TYR A 82 1.71 10.41 -4.40
N VAL A 83 1.18 10.36 -3.17
CA VAL A 83 0.69 9.11 -2.57
C VAL A 83 -0.42 8.51 -3.43
N GLY A 84 -1.38 9.34 -3.82
CA GLY A 84 -2.44 9.00 -4.79
C GLY A 84 -1.88 8.37 -6.06
N LYS A 85 -0.93 9.07 -6.69
CA LYS A 85 -0.30 8.64 -7.94
C LYS A 85 0.42 7.29 -7.80
N LEU A 86 1.26 7.13 -6.78
CA LEU A 86 2.11 5.95 -6.63
C LEU A 86 1.33 4.69 -6.23
N ILE A 87 0.36 4.79 -5.32
CA ILE A 87 -0.44 3.63 -4.92
C ILE A 87 -1.37 3.22 -6.07
N GLU A 88 -2.03 4.17 -6.74
CA GLU A 88 -2.90 3.83 -7.88
C GLU A 88 -2.10 3.23 -9.04
N PHE A 89 -0.90 3.73 -9.29
CA PHE A 89 0.04 3.13 -10.24
C PHE A 89 0.31 1.66 -9.88
N LEU A 90 0.63 1.36 -8.61
CA LEU A 90 0.86 0.01 -8.13
C LEU A 90 -0.38 -0.90 -8.23
N CYS A 91 -1.58 -0.37 -8.04
CA CYS A 91 -2.82 -1.12 -8.26
C CYS A 91 -3.06 -1.43 -9.75
N ILE A 92 -2.67 -0.54 -10.66
CA ILE A 92 -2.76 -0.79 -12.10
C ILE A 92 -1.71 -1.82 -12.54
N VAL A 93 -0.49 -1.74 -12.00
CA VAL A 93 0.54 -2.76 -12.20
C VAL A 93 0.04 -4.12 -11.76
N ASP A 94 -0.54 -4.23 -10.56
CA ASP A 94 -1.16 -5.46 -10.04
C ASP A 94 -2.17 -6.05 -11.03
N ASP A 95 -3.15 -5.24 -11.45
CA ASP A 95 -4.21 -5.65 -12.37
C ASP A 95 -3.70 -6.16 -13.72
N VAL A 96 -2.57 -5.63 -14.19
CA VAL A 96 -1.94 -6.01 -15.46
C VAL A 96 -1.10 -7.27 -15.29
N MET A 97 -0.32 -7.36 -14.21
CA MET A 97 0.62 -8.47 -13.98
C MET A 97 -0.11 -9.76 -13.61
N GLU A 98 -1.24 -9.67 -12.89
CA GLU A 98 -2.10 -10.82 -12.58
C GLU A 98 -2.73 -11.44 -13.83
N ASP A 99 -2.98 -10.65 -14.88
CA ASP A 99 -3.55 -11.13 -16.15
C ASP A 99 -2.49 -11.82 -17.05
N LEU A 100 -1.20 -11.76 -16.68
CA LEU A 100 -0.10 -12.36 -17.43
C LEU A 100 0.37 -13.69 -16.80
N PRO A 101 0.87 -14.65 -17.60
CA PRO A 101 1.61 -15.79 -17.06
C PRO A 101 2.83 -15.34 -16.25
N PHE A 102 3.21 -16.10 -15.22
CA PHE A 102 4.30 -15.75 -14.30
C PHE A 102 5.58 -15.26 -15.01
N GLY A 103 6.09 -16.03 -15.97
CA GLY A 103 7.31 -15.67 -16.70
C GLY A 103 7.19 -14.37 -17.50
N GLU A 104 6.02 -14.07 -18.07
CA GLU A 104 5.77 -12.82 -18.78
C GLU A 104 5.68 -11.64 -17.81
N ALA A 105 5.01 -11.81 -16.67
CA ALA A 105 4.97 -10.79 -15.61
C ALA A 105 6.38 -10.42 -15.10
N CYS A 106 7.27 -11.40 -14.91
CA CYS A 106 8.66 -11.12 -14.51
C CYS A 106 9.42 -10.27 -15.55
N ILE A 107 9.20 -10.53 -16.85
CA ILE A 107 9.81 -9.76 -17.95
C ILE A 107 9.28 -8.33 -17.96
N GLU A 108 7.95 -8.16 -17.86
CA GLU A 108 7.31 -6.86 -17.87
C GLU A 108 7.70 -6.02 -16.62
N HIS A 109 7.86 -6.63 -15.45
CA HIS A 109 8.44 -5.97 -14.27
C HIS A 109 9.86 -5.47 -14.52
N ALA A 110 10.72 -6.30 -15.12
CA ALA A 110 12.09 -5.90 -15.45
C ALA A 110 12.14 -4.71 -16.41
N ILE A 111 11.23 -4.66 -17.39
CA ILE A 111 11.10 -3.55 -18.33
C ILE A 111 10.56 -2.29 -17.65
N LEU A 112 9.55 -2.42 -16.79
CA LEU A 112 8.96 -1.30 -16.06
C LEU A 112 9.98 -0.62 -15.16
N ARG A 113 10.80 -1.42 -14.45
CA ARG A 113 11.87 -0.92 -13.56
C ARG A 113 12.88 -0.03 -14.27
N GLN A 114 13.11 -0.22 -15.57
CA GLN A 114 14.00 0.66 -16.35
C GLN A 114 13.57 2.14 -16.29
N ALA A 115 12.29 2.44 -16.10
CA ALA A 115 11.81 3.82 -15.91
C ALA A 115 12.42 4.53 -14.69
N LEU A 116 12.94 3.76 -13.73
CA LEU A 116 13.57 4.27 -12.52
C LEU A 116 15.03 4.71 -12.70
N TYR A 117 15.60 4.50 -13.89
CA TYR A 117 17.02 4.71 -14.17
C TYR A 117 17.22 5.66 -15.35
N GLU A 118 18.02 6.70 -15.15
CA GLU A 118 18.31 7.73 -16.17
C GLU A 118 18.95 7.17 -17.45
N SER A 119 19.71 6.07 -17.33
CA SER A 119 20.33 5.41 -18.49
C SER A 119 19.32 4.88 -19.52
N TYR A 120 18.04 4.82 -19.17
CA TYR A 120 16.95 4.35 -20.03
C TYR A 120 15.98 5.48 -20.38
N ASP A 121 16.33 6.75 -20.22
CA ASP A 121 15.41 7.86 -20.49
C ASP A 121 15.07 8.03 -21.97
N ASP A 122 16.01 7.69 -22.85
CA ASP A 122 15.80 7.70 -24.31
C ASP A 122 15.15 6.41 -24.83
N ASP A 123 15.03 5.38 -23.99
CA ASP A 123 14.45 4.09 -24.38
C ASP A 123 12.94 4.22 -24.58
N GLN A 124 12.48 3.91 -25.78
CA GLN A 124 11.06 3.76 -26.07
C GLN A 124 10.66 2.30 -25.99
N TYR A 125 9.69 1.99 -25.13
CA TYR A 125 9.05 0.67 -25.09
C TYR A 125 7.58 0.81 -25.48
N GLY A 126 7.27 0.40 -26.71
CA GLY A 126 5.90 0.34 -27.21
C GLY A 126 5.19 -0.99 -26.93
N GLY A 127 5.77 -1.86 -26.08
CA GLY A 127 5.14 -3.14 -25.73
C GLY A 127 3.77 -2.93 -25.06
N ARG A 128 2.90 -3.92 -25.22
CA ARG A 128 1.47 -3.74 -24.94
C ARG A 128 1.14 -3.64 -23.46
N ALA A 129 1.82 -4.39 -22.60
CA ALA A 129 1.47 -4.46 -21.18
C ALA A 129 1.96 -3.23 -20.41
N VAL A 130 3.27 -2.95 -20.35
CA VAL A 130 3.77 -1.84 -19.52
C VAL A 130 4.23 -0.57 -20.25
N GLY A 131 4.10 -0.44 -21.57
CA GLY A 131 4.63 0.70 -22.32
C GLY A 131 4.18 2.08 -21.80
N LYS A 132 2.89 2.25 -21.53
CA LYS A 132 2.34 3.47 -20.94
C LYS A 132 2.77 3.68 -19.49
N MET A 133 2.72 2.62 -18.68
CA MET A 133 3.17 2.66 -17.29
C MET A 133 4.65 3.03 -17.17
N LYS A 134 5.51 2.53 -18.05
CA LYS A 134 6.94 2.86 -18.09
C LYS A 134 7.16 4.35 -18.38
N SER A 135 6.43 4.90 -19.35
CA SER A 135 6.51 6.32 -19.69
C SER A 135 6.02 7.20 -18.54
N TYR A 136 4.87 6.84 -17.94
CA TYR A 136 4.31 7.54 -16.79
C TYR A 136 5.24 7.49 -15.57
N LEU A 137 5.80 6.32 -15.25
CA LEU A 137 6.71 6.16 -14.11
C LEU A 137 8.00 6.98 -14.30
N ARG A 138 8.51 7.10 -15.53
CA ARG A 138 9.67 7.94 -15.85
C ARG A 138 9.35 9.42 -15.60
N GLU A 139 8.20 9.90 -16.06
CA GLU A 139 7.74 11.27 -15.82
C GLU A 139 7.58 11.55 -14.32
N LEU A 140 6.93 10.63 -13.59
CA LEU A 140 6.75 10.73 -12.15
C LEU A 140 8.08 10.71 -11.38
N ARG A 141 9.06 9.91 -11.80
CA ARG A 141 10.42 9.93 -11.26
C ARG A 141 11.06 11.31 -11.42
N MET A 142 10.98 11.90 -12.61
CA MET A 142 11.53 13.24 -12.87
C MET A 142 10.82 14.32 -12.04
N GLU A 143 9.49 14.24 -11.91
CA GLU A 143 8.69 15.12 -11.05
C GLU A 143 9.16 15.02 -9.59
N LEU A 144 9.27 13.81 -9.04
CA LEU A 144 9.75 13.56 -7.67
C LEU A 144 11.19 14.04 -7.46
N ALA A 145 12.08 13.84 -8.43
CA ALA A 145 13.46 14.30 -8.36
C ALA A 145 13.54 15.85 -8.32
N SER A 146 12.65 16.53 -9.04
CA SER A 146 12.60 18.00 -9.07
C SER A 146 12.21 18.64 -7.73
N LEU A 147 11.61 17.87 -6.82
CA LEU A 147 11.28 18.33 -5.47
C LEU A 147 12.52 18.60 -4.61
N ASN A 148 13.70 18.09 -5.00
CA ASN A 148 14.96 18.21 -4.24
C ASN A 148 14.85 17.72 -2.78
N ASP A 149 13.97 16.75 -2.52
CA ASP A 149 13.80 16.15 -1.20
C ASP A 149 14.86 15.04 -0.99
N PRO A 150 15.65 15.11 0.10
CA PRO A 150 16.74 14.15 0.35
C PRO A 150 16.26 12.71 0.58
N CYS A 151 14.98 12.50 0.89
CA CYS A 151 14.39 11.18 1.07
C CYS A 151 13.84 10.57 -0.24
N THR A 152 13.69 11.36 -1.32
CA THR A 152 13.22 10.87 -2.63
C THR A 152 14.05 9.71 -3.19
N PRO A 153 15.41 9.74 -3.16
CA PRO A 153 16.20 8.62 -3.66
C PRO A 153 15.92 7.29 -2.94
N LEU A 154 15.67 7.34 -1.63
CA LEU A 154 15.30 6.15 -0.84
C LEU A 154 13.90 5.64 -1.23
N LEU A 155 12.94 6.54 -1.45
CA LEU A 155 11.60 6.18 -1.92
C LEU A 155 11.66 5.45 -3.27
N LEU A 156 12.37 6.02 -4.26
CA LEU A 156 12.53 5.44 -5.59
C LEU A 156 13.28 4.10 -5.57
N LYS A 157 14.32 3.97 -4.73
CA LYS A 157 15.03 2.70 -4.53
C LYS A 157 14.13 1.62 -3.93
N THR A 158 13.24 2.00 -3.01
CA THR A 158 12.30 1.06 -2.38
C THR A 158 11.23 0.63 -3.38
N LEU A 159 10.78 1.54 -4.25
CA LEU A 159 9.89 1.20 -5.36
C LEU A 159 10.54 0.22 -6.35
N ASP A 160 11.81 0.45 -6.73
CA ASP A 160 12.55 -0.46 -7.60
C ASP A 160 12.65 -1.87 -6.99
N THR A 161 12.85 -1.94 -5.67
CA THR A 161 12.91 -3.19 -4.93
C THR A 161 11.55 -3.91 -4.93
N SER A 162 10.45 -3.18 -4.69
CA SER A 162 9.13 -3.80 -4.66
C SER A 162 8.71 -4.31 -6.04
N LEU A 163 8.93 -3.53 -7.12
CA LEU A 163 8.69 -3.98 -8.50
C LEU A 163 9.55 -5.19 -8.90
N ARG A 164 10.74 -5.36 -8.30
CA ARG A 164 11.57 -6.54 -8.53
C ARG A 164 11.00 -7.78 -7.86
N ASP A 165 10.53 -7.64 -6.63
CA ASP A 165 10.29 -8.77 -5.74
C ASP A 165 8.81 -9.21 -5.70
N ARG A 166 7.85 -8.31 -5.96
CA ARG A 166 6.39 -8.50 -5.79
C ARG A 166 5.85 -9.81 -6.38
N ASP A 167 6.27 -10.14 -7.60
CA ASP A 167 5.81 -11.32 -8.36
C ASP A 167 7.00 -12.19 -8.78
N SER A 168 8.04 -12.25 -7.96
CA SER A 168 9.27 -12.98 -8.25
C SER A 168 9.26 -14.45 -7.83
N ASP A 169 8.21 -14.88 -7.13
CA ASP A 169 8.08 -16.23 -6.56
C ASP A 169 6.74 -16.86 -6.95
N ASP A 170 6.79 -18.07 -7.53
CA ASP A 170 5.64 -18.88 -7.93
C ASP A 170 5.30 -19.99 -6.91
N ALA A 171 5.96 -20.02 -5.74
CA ALA A 171 5.81 -21.05 -4.72
C ALA A 171 4.37 -21.30 -4.25
N GLU A 172 4.05 -22.55 -3.92
CA GLU A 172 2.88 -22.90 -3.14
C GLU A 172 3.20 -22.94 -1.65
N PHE A 173 2.39 -22.26 -0.84
CA PHE A 173 2.58 -22.19 0.61
C PHE A 173 1.76 -23.27 1.33
N GLN A 174 2.38 -23.97 2.27
CA GLN A 174 1.71 -25.00 3.07
C GLN A 174 1.24 -24.47 4.42
N THR A 175 1.89 -23.42 4.92
CA THR A 175 1.55 -22.78 6.20
C THR A 175 1.43 -21.27 6.06
N LEU A 176 0.63 -20.66 6.92
CA LEU A 176 0.47 -19.20 6.97
C LEU A 176 1.81 -18.52 7.33
N ALA A 177 2.63 -19.16 8.15
CA ALA A 177 3.95 -18.65 8.53
C ALA A 177 4.90 -18.51 7.33
N GLU A 178 4.84 -19.42 6.36
CA GLU A 178 5.58 -19.33 5.09
C GLU A 178 4.98 -18.28 4.15
N TYR A 179 3.65 -18.16 4.14
CA TYR A 179 2.93 -17.23 3.28
C TYR A 179 3.12 -15.76 3.66
N ILE A 180 3.14 -15.42 4.96
CA ILE A 180 3.19 -14.03 5.43
C ILE A 180 4.38 -13.22 4.85
N PRO A 181 5.64 -13.71 4.88
CA PRO A 181 6.77 -13.00 4.28
C PRO A 181 6.59 -12.72 2.79
N TYR A 182 6.07 -13.71 2.03
CA TYR A 182 5.72 -13.52 0.63
C TYR A 182 4.64 -12.44 0.49
N ARG A 183 3.54 -12.55 1.26
CA ARG A 183 2.40 -11.66 1.13
C ARG A 183 2.75 -10.20 1.40
N LYS A 184 3.61 -9.93 2.37
CA LYS A 184 4.11 -8.57 2.63
C LYS A 184 4.87 -7.99 1.43
N THR A 185 5.65 -8.83 0.74
CA THR A 185 6.40 -8.45 -0.45
C THR A 185 5.46 -8.22 -1.63
N ASN A 186 4.54 -9.15 -1.87
CA ASN A 186 3.52 -9.07 -2.91
C ASN A 186 2.53 -7.89 -2.72
N PHE A 187 2.31 -7.44 -1.48
CA PHE A 187 1.52 -6.24 -1.16
C PHE A 187 2.34 -4.93 -1.21
N ASP A 188 3.62 -4.99 -1.57
CA ASP A 188 4.62 -3.90 -1.50
C ASP A 188 4.67 -3.16 -0.15
N TYR A 189 4.46 -3.89 0.95
CA TYR A 189 4.28 -3.28 2.25
C TYR A 189 5.44 -2.35 2.66
N ASP A 190 6.68 -2.75 2.35
CA ASP A 190 7.87 -1.96 2.66
C ASP A 190 7.92 -0.64 1.86
N PHE A 191 7.48 -0.66 0.59
CA PHE A 191 7.34 0.56 -0.21
C PHE A 191 6.24 1.45 0.33
N VAL A 192 5.06 0.90 0.66
CA VAL A 192 3.95 1.67 1.24
C VAL A 192 4.39 2.35 2.55
N CYS A 193 5.12 1.65 3.41
CA CYS A 193 5.67 2.24 4.63
C CYS A 193 6.65 3.37 4.32
N GLN A 194 7.56 3.18 3.36
CA GLN A 194 8.51 4.22 2.97
C GLN A 194 7.80 5.44 2.35
N LEU A 195 6.75 5.22 1.56
CA LEU A 195 5.90 6.26 0.97
C LEU A 195 5.16 7.04 2.05
N VAL A 196 4.59 6.38 3.06
CA VAL A 196 3.92 7.03 4.19
C VAL A 196 4.92 7.86 5.00
N ARG A 197 6.11 7.33 5.30
CA ARG A 197 7.15 8.11 6.00
C ARG A 197 7.56 9.35 5.21
N TRP A 198 7.79 9.18 3.91
CA TRP A 198 8.06 10.31 3.01
C TRP A 198 6.90 11.31 3.02
N ALA A 199 5.66 10.87 2.84
CA ALA A 199 4.50 11.76 2.76
C ALA A 199 4.18 12.49 4.09
N MET A 200 4.53 11.88 5.23
CA MET A 200 4.35 12.47 6.57
C MET A 200 5.59 13.21 7.09
N ASN A 201 6.66 13.27 6.30
CA ASN A 201 7.96 13.85 6.68
C ASN A 201 8.56 13.21 7.95
N ILE A 202 8.39 11.89 8.10
CA ILE A 202 8.98 11.09 9.18
C ILE A 202 10.38 10.65 8.76
N SER A 203 11.35 10.81 9.66
CA SER A 203 12.74 10.40 9.43
C SER A 203 12.82 8.89 9.13
N PRO A 204 13.52 8.47 8.05
CA PRO A 204 13.76 7.06 7.76
C PRO A 204 14.50 6.31 8.89
N LYS A 205 15.27 7.04 9.73
CA LYS A 205 16.01 6.46 10.87
C LYS A 205 15.13 5.83 11.94
N VAL A 206 13.82 6.11 11.93
CA VAL A 206 12.87 5.45 12.83
C VAL A 206 12.93 3.92 12.71
N GLN A 207 13.37 3.41 11.55
CA GLN A 207 13.61 1.99 11.29
C GLN A 207 14.78 1.37 12.05
N GLU A 208 15.67 2.18 12.65
CA GLU A 208 16.75 1.66 13.49
C GLU A 208 16.20 1.12 14.82
N ASN A 209 14.98 1.51 15.23
CA ASN A 209 14.32 1.03 16.43
C ASN A 209 13.61 -0.32 16.19
N LEU A 210 13.96 -1.33 17.01
CA LEU A 210 13.43 -2.70 16.90
C LEU A 210 11.92 -2.81 17.19
N ILE A 211 11.38 -1.99 18.09
CA ILE A 211 9.95 -2.00 18.42
C ILE A 211 9.15 -1.39 17.28
N VAL A 212 9.65 -0.31 16.66
CA VAL A 212 9.03 0.26 15.45
C VAL A 212 9.00 -0.78 14.33
N ARG A 213 10.10 -1.49 14.08
CA ARG A 213 10.13 -2.57 13.08
C ARG A 213 9.15 -3.70 13.40
N SER A 214 9.00 -4.05 14.67
CA SER A 214 8.05 -5.07 15.12
C SER A 214 6.61 -4.60 14.94
N TYR A 215 6.32 -3.34 15.26
CA TYR A 215 5.02 -2.72 15.06
C TYR A 215 4.64 -2.73 13.57
N GLU A 216 5.54 -2.28 12.71
CA GLU A 216 5.30 -2.26 11.27
C GLU A 216 5.21 -3.67 10.68
N HIS A 217 5.99 -4.62 11.17
CA HIS A 217 5.81 -6.02 10.76
C HIS A 217 4.37 -6.48 11.02
N THR A 218 3.86 -6.28 12.24
CA THR A 218 2.49 -6.65 12.61
C THR A 218 1.45 -5.87 11.80
N VAL A 219 1.63 -4.57 11.56
CA VAL A 219 0.74 -3.79 10.68
C VAL A 219 0.73 -4.35 9.26
N GLY A 220 1.88 -4.79 8.74
CA GLY A 220 2.00 -5.46 7.45
C GLY A 220 1.21 -6.76 7.36
N VAL A 221 1.23 -7.56 8.44
CA VAL A 221 0.40 -8.76 8.53
C VAL A 221 -1.08 -8.39 8.53
N ILE A 222 -1.49 -7.42 9.34
CA ILE A 222 -2.89 -6.97 9.43
C ILE A 222 -3.40 -6.54 8.06
N VAL A 223 -2.70 -5.64 7.35
CA VAL A 223 -3.20 -5.10 6.08
C VAL A 223 -3.25 -6.16 4.98
N GLY A 224 -2.21 -7.01 4.88
CA GLY A 224 -2.16 -8.08 3.89
C GLY A 224 -3.27 -9.11 4.11
N LEU A 225 -3.43 -9.61 5.34
CA LEU A 225 -4.47 -10.59 5.66
C LEU A 225 -5.88 -10.01 5.61
N THR A 226 -6.04 -8.72 5.93
CA THR A 226 -7.33 -8.03 5.79
C THR A 226 -7.73 -7.92 4.31
N ASN A 227 -6.77 -7.62 3.42
CA ASN A 227 -7.03 -7.66 1.98
C ASN A 227 -7.50 -9.06 1.58
N ASP A 228 -6.73 -10.10 1.92
CA ASP A 228 -7.07 -11.50 1.62
C ASP A 228 -8.47 -11.90 2.11
N TYR A 229 -8.85 -11.47 3.32
CA TYR A 229 -10.17 -11.76 3.90
C TYR A 229 -11.32 -11.16 3.08
N PHE A 230 -11.18 -9.91 2.63
CA PHE A 230 -12.24 -9.19 1.91
C PHE A 230 -12.21 -9.44 0.39
N SER A 231 -11.04 -9.69 -0.20
CA SER A 231 -10.87 -9.95 -1.63
C SER A 231 -11.19 -11.39 -2.03
N TRP A 232 -11.17 -12.33 -1.08
CA TRP A 232 -11.32 -13.77 -1.33
C TRP A 232 -12.51 -14.14 -2.22
N GLU A 233 -13.67 -13.50 -2.03
CA GLU A 233 -14.87 -13.82 -2.83
C GLU A 233 -14.71 -13.55 -4.32
N MET A 234 -13.89 -12.54 -4.65
CA MET A 234 -13.53 -12.21 -6.03
C MET A 234 -12.38 -13.10 -6.51
N GLU A 235 -11.31 -13.22 -5.73
CA GLU A 235 -10.09 -13.94 -6.12
C GLU A 235 -10.34 -15.43 -6.37
N ARG A 236 -11.20 -16.09 -5.58
CA ARG A 236 -11.52 -17.52 -5.77
C ARG A 236 -12.18 -17.85 -7.10
N GLN A 237 -12.68 -16.84 -7.81
CA GLN A 237 -13.33 -16.97 -9.12
C GLN A 237 -12.45 -16.52 -10.28
N GLN A 238 -11.27 -15.96 -10.00
CA GLN A 238 -10.38 -15.47 -11.03
C GLN A 238 -9.75 -16.65 -11.79
N PRO A 239 -9.73 -16.63 -13.13
CA PRO A 239 -9.05 -17.62 -13.93
C PRO A 239 -7.54 -17.33 -13.95
N THR A 240 -6.87 -17.56 -12.83
CA THR A 240 -5.42 -17.36 -12.64
C THR A 240 -4.71 -18.68 -12.40
N ASP A 241 -3.43 -18.75 -12.78
CA ASP A 241 -2.54 -19.88 -12.49
C ASP A 241 -2.05 -19.87 -11.03
N ARG A 242 -2.24 -18.77 -10.30
CA ARG A 242 -1.76 -18.57 -8.93
C ARG A 242 -2.79 -17.84 -8.08
N ILE A 243 -3.22 -18.46 -6.99
CA ILE A 243 -4.07 -17.83 -5.97
C ILE A 243 -3.17 -17.40 -4.82
N ARG A 244 -3.03 -16.09 -4.61
CA ARG A 244 -2.20 -15.47 -3.56
C ARG A 244 -3.08 -14.98 -2.42
N ASN A 245 -3.65 -15.92 -1.67
CA ASN A 245 -4.58 -15.63 -0.58
C ASN A 245 -4.37 -16.57 0.62
N ALA A 246 -4.49 -16.04 1.83
CA ALA A 246 -4.36 -16.79 3.08
C ALA A 246 -5.45 -17.86 3.31
N VAL A 247 -6.65 -17.67 2.76
CA VAL A 247 -7.79 -18.61 2.95
C VAL A 247 -7.44 -20.02 2.47
N PRO A 248 -7.02 -20.26 1.21
CA PRO A 248 -6.64 -21.60 0.77
C PRO A 248 -5.39 -22.14 1.48
N VAL A 249 -4.47 -21.29 1.95
CA VAL A 249 -3.32 -21.71 2.77
C VAL A 249 -3.80 -22.30 4.10
N LEU A 250 -4.70 -21.61 4.81
CA LEU A 250 -5.29 -22.08 6.06
C LEU A 250 -6.15 -23.33 5.89
N MET A 251 -6.88 -23.45 4.77
CA MET A 251 -7.61 -24.67 4.44
C MET A 251 -6.67 -25.87 4.33
N LYS A 252 -5.52 -25.71 3.66
CA LYS A 252 -4.50 -26.76 3.52
C LYS A 252 -3.83 -27.05 4.87
N GLU A 253 -3.32 -26.02 5.55
CA GLU A 253 -2.58 -26.13 6.81
C GLU A 253 -3.36 -26.86 7.91
N HIS A 254 -4.64 -26.54 8.05
CA HIS A 254 -5.48 -27.08 9.14
C HIS A 254 -6.49 -28.14 8.68
N SER A 255 -6.55 -28.47 7.39
CA SER A 255 -7.54 -29.40 6.83
C SER A 255 -8.99 -29.01 7.19
N ILE A 256 -9.33 -27.74 7.00
CA ILE A 256 -10.63 -27.14 7.36
C ILE A 256 -11.38 -26.62 6.14
N SER A 257 -12.69 -26.40 6.29
CA SER A 257 -13.52 -25.79 5.24
C SER A 257 -13.20 -24.31 5.02
N GLU A 258 -13.58 -23.78 3.85
CA GLU A 258 -13.42 -22.36 3.49
C GLU A 258 -14.03 -21.42 4.54
N VAL A 259 -15.25 -21.72 5.02
CA VAL A 259 -15.92 -20.92 6.05
C VAL A 259 -15.13 -20.89 7.36
N GLN A 260 -14.59 -22.05 7.77
CA GLN A 260 -13.75 -22.14 8.96
C GLN A 260 -12.42 -21.40 8.76
N ALA A 261 -11.81 -21.49 7.58
CA ALA A 261 -10.57 -20.77 7.25
C ALA A 261 -10.76 -19.26 7.26
N LYS A 262 -11.84 -18.72 6.66
CA LYS A 262 -12.16 -17.29 6.75
C LYS A 262 -12.40 -16.85 8.19
N SER A 263 -13.13 -17.64 8.98
CA SER A 263 -13.35 -17.34 10.39
C SER A 263 -12.03 -17.30 11.16
N MET A 264 -11.15 -18.27 10.93
CA MET A 264 -9.82 -18.33 11.54
C MET A 264 -8.95 -17.14 11.13
N LEU A 265 -8.96 -16.78 9.84
CA LEU A 265 -8.22 -15.63 9.31
C LEU A 265 -8.64 -14.33 10.01
N LYS A 266 -9.94 -14.13 10.23
CA LYS A 266 -10.47 -12.98 10.99
C LYS A 266 -9.91 -12.94 12.42
N GLU A 267 -9.89 -14.06 13.14
CA GLU A 267 -9.35 -14.12 14.50
C GLU A 267 -7.84 -13.83 14.52
N ILE A 268 -7.09 -14.31 13.52
CA ILE A 268 -5.66 -14.01 13.38
C ILE A 268 -5.44 -12.51 13.19
N ILE A 269 -6.22 -11.85 12.32
CA ILE A 269 -6.15 -10.40 12.13
C ILE A 269 -6.40 -9.66 13.45
N ILE A 270 -7.46 -10.01 14.18
CA ILE A 270 -7.81 -9.38 15.48
C ILE A 270 -6.70 -9.60 16.52
N GLY A 271 -6.06 -10.77 16.52
CA GLY A 271 -4.90 -11.06 17.36
C GLY A 271 -3.72 -10.13 17.05
N GLU A 272 -3.37 -9.98 15.77
CA GLU A 272 -2.30 -9.08 15.35
C GLU A 272 -2.64 -7.60 15.62
N GLU A 273 -3.90 -7.17 15.49
CA GLU A 273 -4.31 -5.81 15.91
C GLU A 273 -4.05 -5.56 17.39
N SER A 274 -4.29 -6.56 18.24
CA SER A 274 -4.06 -6.45 19.68
C SER A 274 -2.58 -6.28 19.99
N LYS A 275 -1.73 -7.09 19.35
CA LYS A 275 -0.27 -6.97 19.41
C LYS A 275 0.23 -5.62 18.88
N ALA A 276 -0.34 -5.10 17.79
CA ALA A 276 0.00 -3.77 17.26
C ALA A 276 -0.29 -2.65 18.29
N ARG A 277 -1.40 -2.75 19.04
CA ARG A 277 -1.73 -1.75 20.08
C ARG A 277 -0.75 -1.78 21.24
N GLU A 278 -0.32 -2.96 21.66
CA GLU A 278 0.71 -3.12 22.70
C GLU A 278 2.03 -2.49 22.24
N LEU A 279 2.51 -2.87 21.05
CA LEU A 279 3.73 -2.32 20.45
C LEU A 279 3.64 -0.79 20.26
N LYS A 280 2.47 -0.28 19.83
CA LYS A 280 2.24 1.18 19.73
C LYS A 280 2.40 1.86 21.08
N SER A 281 1.84 1.28 22.15
CA SER A 281 1.99 1.83 23.50
C SER A 281 3.46 1.86 23.92
N GLU A 282 4.23 0.82 23.61
CA GLU A 282 5.67 0.78 23.90
C GLU A 282 6.45 1.85 23.11
N VAL A 283 6.16 2.02 21.82
CA VAL A 283 6.77 3.10 21.01
C VAL A 283 6.47 4.46 21.62
N MET A 284 5.21 4.72 22.01
CA MET A 284 4.82 6.00 22.62
C MET A 284 5.53 6.25 23.95
N ASN A 285 5.75 5.22 24.75
CA ASN A 285 6.47 5.33 26.02
C ASN A 285 7.98 5.57 25.83
N GLN A 286 8.57 5.12 24.72
CA GLN A 286 9.98 5.37 24.37
C GLN A 286 10.18 6.67 23.57
N THR A 287 9.10 7.36 23.19
CA THR A 287 9.16 8.54 22.31
C THR A 287 9.91 9.71 22.97
N GLU A 288 9.96 9.79 24.30
CA GLU A 288 10.79 10.76 25.02
C GLU A 288 12.31 10.55 24.78
N GLU A 289 12.77 9.32 24.56
CA GLU A 289 14.17 8.99 24.26
C GLU A 289 14.49 8.93 22.75
N ILE A 290 13.52 8.51 21.92
CA ILE A 290 13.76 8.25 20.48
C ILE A 290 13.67 9.52 19.62
N PHE A 291 12.77 10.45 19.96
CA PHE A 291 12.49 11.61 19.12
C PHE A 291 12.88 12.95 19.75
N GLY A 292 13.35 12.95 21.01
CA GLY A 292 13.75 14.19 21.71
C GLY A 292 12.61 15.21 21.87
N VAL A 293 11.35 14.76 21.80
CA VAL A 293 10.16 15.61 21.88
C VAL A 293 9.24 15.05 22.96
N GLN A 294 8.95 15.86 23.99
CA GLN A 294 7.85 15.61 24.91
C GLN A 294 6.52 15.72 24.15
N LEU A 295 5.82 14.60 23.98
CA LEU A 295 4.42 14.61 23.57
C LEU A 295 3.56 14.87 24.81
N VAL A 296 2.99 16.07 24.91
CA VAL A 296 1.94 16.35 25.91
C VAL A 296 0.67 15.64 25.46
N PRO A 297 0.05 14.81 26.31
CA PRO A 297 -1.20 14.15 25.97
C PRO A 297 -2.33 15.18 25.94
N ASP A 298 -3.05 15.20 24.82
CA ASP A 298 -4.19 16.07 24.54
C ASP A 298 -3.92 17.58 24.60
N THR A 299 -3.61 18.17 23.44
CA THR A 299 -4.31 19.36 22.94
C THR A 299 -4.01 19.57 21.46
N THR A 300 -5.06 19.93 20.74
CA THR A 300 -5.08 20.48 19.39
C THR A 300 -3.92 21.48 19.17
N VAL A 301 -3.26 21.37 18.02
CA VAL A 301 -2.16 22.23 17.52
C VAL A 301 -0.75 21.79 17.95
N CYS A 302 -0.12 20.99 17.10
CA CYS A 302 1.33 20.82 17.08
C CYS A 302 1.96 22.14 16.58
N LYS A 303 2.44 23.00 17.50
CA LYS A 303 3.32 24.11 17.14
C LYS A 303 4.72 23.54 16.90
N ARG A 304 5.16 23.53 15.64
CA ARG A 304 6.57 23.32 15.27
C ARG A 304 7.37 24.56 15.68
N ASN A 305 8.41 24.38 16.49
CA ASN A 305 9.44 25.41 16.66
C ASN A 305 10.49 25.22 15.55
N ILE A 306 10.61 26.29 14.77
CA ILE A 306 11.66 26.71 13.79
C ILE A 306 12.76 25.69 13.50
#